data_AF-A0AAJ5YWE2-F1
#
_entry.id   AF-A0AAJ5YWE2-F1
#
_cell.length_a   1.000
_cell.length_b   1.000
_cell.length_c   1.000
_cell.angle_alpha   90.00
_cell.angle_beta   90.00
_cell.angle_gamma   90.00
#
_symmetry.space_group_name_H-M   'P 1'
#
loop_
_entity.id
_entity.type
_entity.pdbx_description
1 polymer ?
#
loop_
_entity_poly.entity_id
_entity_poly.type
_entity_poly.pdbx_seq_one_letter_code
_entity_poly.pdbx_strand_id
1 'polypeptide(L)'
;MRLIVTYNGRAIHVKQSLSQFPIYEHLLDCISLATGILYDALICITKDGLQIDQQVLDQLLCQDQDADAEIFIFDRDLLTADTDSMVQMLAMSIQNTPMAEPPVIFVGTTTPPRLWDAFKSWCHELQQHIQAKYAEAESLYENIELIHRSTLVALAHVRLHASNIKSAAEKLASIALKDFAWMEELLIRNEKDMAILRRVPVHPQLLASKSASTTTESTSSSVVRSTLSDLFDNQRVRQSAQSCNQTFERLRKAYTQITQTEAQLNQDLHELAAEIEQTEIEPSNKTFQHMEKLQRELQDACDAFLIENEKAGFRRPAEWLQIHHRAEALRGQEVAVLSTLDCLAQDRNELMQWHINLVQDISSLQSDFSELGELMADTDTALEACVQNEFKVLKQVHTMYGAYGATLVEAVRRSEFTQMYLNKAQRIAELMAKVSEKETLRRKRHTQAISDALPHDAISIETSLPLFDITTRRHDAAPTITRRDVADFRAHLKALDSEARETHLHPALEAAVLAYMAPLDLEPGDCDASFAAMARHELGLEEALSYDAGDDDDEDDEDDDDESIKYRPT
;
A
#
# COMPACT_ATOMS: atom_id res chain seq x y z
N MET A 1 -35.41 -3.22 4.80
CA MET A 1 -34.16 -2.67 5.36
C MET A 1 -34.43 -2.05 6.72
N ARG A 2 -33.54 -2.23 7.71
CA ARG A 2 -33.65 -1.62 9.05
C ARG A 2 -32.67 -0.46 9.16
N LEU A 3 -33.17 0.74 9.39
CA LEU A 3 -32.37 1.94 9.63
C LEU A 3 -32.34 2.23 11.12
N ILE A 4 -31.18 2.59 11.66
CA ILE A 4 -31.01 2.95 13.06
C ILE A 4 -30.52 4.38 13.13
N VAL A 5 -31.35 5.28 13.67
CA VAL A 5 -30.93 6.65 13.97
C VAL A 5 -30.14 6.62 15.26
N THR A 6 -28.84 6.91 15.17
CA THR A 6 -27.86 6.52 16.19
C THR A 6 -28.01 7.27 17.49
N TYR A 7 -28.20 8.59 17.42
CA TYR A 7 -28.29 9.46 18.59
C TYR A 7 -29.54 9.20 19.45
N ASN A 8 -30.62 8.66 18.87
CA ASN A 8 -31.85 8.42 19.62
C ASN A 8 -32.23 6.95 19.78
N GLY A 9 -31.47 6.04 19.16
CA GLY A 9 -31.71 4.60 19.18
C GLY A 9 -32.93 4.17 18.39
N ARG A 10 -33.52 5.03 17.55
CA ARG A 10 -34.78 4.72 16.88
C ARG A 10 -34.55 3.80 15.68
N ALA A 11 -35.17 2.62 15.70
CA ALA A 11 -35.25 1.73 14.56
C ALA A 11 -36.40 2.11 13.60
N ILE A 12 -36.10 2.22 12.31
CA ILE A 12 -37.07 2.51 11.25
C ILE A 12 -37.00 1.39 10.21
N HIS A 13 -38.13 0.71 10.02
CA HIS A 13 -38.24 -0.37 9.03
C HIS A 13 -38.73 0.19 7.69
N VAL A 14 -37.83 0.21 6.71
CA VAL A 14 -38.12 0.60 5.32
C VAL A 14 -38.52 -0.64 4.54
N LYS A 15 -39.65 -0.56 3.83
CA LYS A 15 -40.23 -1.68 3.07
C LYS A 15 -39.38 -2.08 1.87
N GLN A 16 -38.67 -1.12 1.28
CA GLN A 16 -37.75 -1.34 0.18
C GLN A 16 -36.52 -2.12 0.67
N SER A 17 -36.08 -3.11 -0.12
CA SER A 17 -34.83 -3.84 0.08
C SER A 17 -33.64 -3.01 -0.41
N LEU A 18 -32.43 -3.32 0.08
CA LEU A 18 -31.21 -2.64 -0.38
C LEU A 18 -31.00 -2.81 -1.89
N SER A 19 -31.35 -3.99 -2.43
CA SER A 19 -31.32 -4.33 -3.86
C SER A 19 -32.12 -3.38 -4.77
N GLN A 20 -33.06 -2.60 -4.23
CA GLN A 20 -33.83 -1.61 -4.99
C GLN A 20 -33.08 -0.29 -5.21
N PHE A 21 -31.90 -0.12 -4.58
CA PHE A 21 -31.09 1.09 -4.65
C PHE A 21 -29.73 0.80 -5.29
N PRO A 22 -29.62 0.74 -6.63
CA PRO A 22 -28.34 0.52 -7.31
C PRO A 22 -27.41 1.74 -7.25
N ILE A 23 -27.94 2.91 -6.90
CA ILE A 23 -27.21 4.18 -6.86
C ILE A 23 -27.27 4.71 -5.43
N TYR A 24 -26.12 5.08 -4.89
CA TYR A 24 -25.98 5.55 -3.51
C TYR A 24 -26.83 6.80 -3.21
N GLU A 25 -26.93 7.73 -4.15
CA GLU A 25 -27.76 8.94 -4.01
C GLU A 25 -29.26 8.60 -3.78
N HIS A 26 -29.79 7.59 -4.50
CA HIS A 26 -31.17 7.15 -4.31
C HIS A 26 -31.41 6.48 -2.96
N LEU A 27 -30.40 5.78 -2.43
CA LEU A 27 -30.42 5.23 -1.08
C LEU A 27 -30.48 6.38 -0.05
N LEU A 28 -29.62 7.39 -0.21
CA LEU A 28 -29.60 8.56 0.66
C LEU A 28 -30.92 9.34 0.64
N ASP A 29 -31.52 9.55 -0.53
CA ASP A 29 -32.86 10.18 -0.66
C ASP A 29 -33.91 9.40 0.15
N CYS A 30 -33.92 8.07 0.03
CA CYS A 30 -34.85 7.22 0.77
C CYS A 30 -34.62 7.30 2.29
N ILE A 31 -33.36 7.31 2.71
CA ILE A 31 -32.99 7.43 4.12
C ILE A 31 -33.38 8.80 4.65
N SER A 32 -33.10 9.88 3.93
CA SER A 32 -33.47 11.25 4.29
C SER A 32 -34.98 11.39 4.49
N LEU A 33 -35.77 10.85 3.56
CA LEU A 33 -37.23 10.83 3.68
C LEU A 33 -37.73 10.00 4.88
N ALA A 34 -37.04 8.91 5.22
CA ALA A 34 -37.43 8.04 6.32
C ALA A 34 -37.05 8.59 7.70
N THR A 35 -35.88 9.21 7.83
CA THR A 35 -35.32 9.69 9.10
C THR A 35 -35.65 11.15 9.39
N GLY A 36 -35.88 11.96 8.34
CA GLY A 36 -36.02 13.42 8.44
C GLY A 36 -34.68 14.17 8.54
N ILE A 37 -33.54 13.47 8.45
CA ILE A 37 -32.21 14.08 8.41
C ILE A 37 -31.94 14.55 6.97
N LEU A 38 -31.33 15.73 6.81
CA LEU A 38 -31.04 16.30 5.50
C LEU A 38 -30.05 15.42 4.74
N TYR A 39 -30.23 15.34 3.42
CA TYR A 39 -29.38 14.55 2.51
C TYR A 39 -27.88 14.80 2.74
N ASP A 40 -27.47 16.07 2.85
CA ASP A 40 -26.06 16.46 3.01
C ASP A 40 -25.48 16.16 4.40
N ALA A 41 -26.35 15.89 5.39
CA ALA A 41 -25.99 15.60 6.77
C ALA A 41 -25.90 14.09 7.06
N LEU A 42 -26.30 13.22 6.12
CA LEU A 42 -26.31 11.78 6.34
C LEU A 42 -24.91 11.17 6.28
N ILE A 43 -24.59 10.38 7.30
CA ILE A 43 -23.45 9.45 7.32
C ILE A 43 -24.01 8.05 7.56
N CYS A 44 -23.86 7.17 6.57
CA CYS A 44 -24.39 5.81 6.63
C CYS A 44 -23.25 4.83 6.90
N ILE A 45 -23.38 4.01 7.95
CA ILE A 45 -22.37 3.02 8.34
C ILE A 45 -23.04 1.65 8.51
N THR A 46 -22.38 0.59 8.05
CA THR A 46 -22.82 -0.80 8.23
C THR A 46 -22.55 -1.28 9.66
N LYS A 47 -23.17 -2.39 10.07
CA LYS A 47 -22.89 -3.03 11.37
C LYS A 47 -21.41 -3.35 11.63
N ASP A 48 -20.62 -3.52 10.57
CA ASP A 48 -19.20 -3.88 10.64
C ASP A 48 -18.29 -2.63 10.69
N GLY A 49 -18.88 -1.43 10.75
CA GLY A 49 -18.13 -0.17 10.80
C GLY A 49 -17.68 0.35 9.43
N LEU A 50 -18.11 -0.23 8.31
CA LEU A 50 -17.81 0.32 6.98
C LEU A 50 -18.76 1.46 6.65
N GLN A 51 -18.21 2.63 6.34
CA GLN A 51 -18.99 3.74 5.76
C GLN A 51 -19.46 3.34 4.36
N ILE A 52 -20.75 3.54 4.10
CA ILE A 52 -21.36 3.21 2.82
C ILE A 52 -21.04 4.33 1.83
N ASP A 53 -20.30 3.99 0.79
CA ASP A 53 -20.17 4.74 -0.44
C ASP A 53 -20.69 3.90 -1.62
N GLN A 54 -20.55 4.36 -2.86
CA GLN A 54 -20.99 3.60 -4.03
C GLN A 54 -20.25 2.24 -4.14
N GLN A 55 -18.97 2.17 -3.79
CA GLN A 55 -18.19 0.93 -3.91
C GLN A 55 -18.63 -0.11 -2.88
N VAL A 56 -18.84 0.32 -1.63
CA VAL A 56 -19.35 -0.53 -0.55
C VAL A 56 -20.78 -0.94 -0.85
N LEU A 57 -21.62 -0.04 -1.38
CA LEU A 57 -22.98 -0.38 -1.80
C LEU A 57 -22.97 -1.47 -2.88
N ASP A 58 -22.16 -1.35 -3.92
CA ASP A 58 -22.04 -2.37 -4.97
C ASP A 58 -21.60 -3.74 -4.39
N GLN A 59 -20.68 -3.74 -3.42
CA GLN A 59 -20.27 -4.95 -2.71
C GLN A 59 -21.41 -5.57 -1.89
N LEU A 60 -22.19 -4.74 -1.19
CA LEU A 60 -23.35 -5.18 -0.42
C LEU A 60 -24.46 -5.74 -1.33
N LEU A 61 -24.64 -5.17 -2.52
CA LEU A 61 -25.62 -5.65 -3.51
C LEU A 61 -25.22 -6.99 -4.12
N CYS A 62 -23.92 -7.27 -4.23
CA CYS A 62 -23.41 -8.55 -4.72
C CYS A 62 -23.48 -9.68 -3.69
N GLN A 63 -23.50 -9.32 -2.40
CA GLN A 63 -23.68 -10.25 -1.30
C GLN A 63 -25.19 -10.42 -1.09
N ASP A 64 -25.75 -11.59 -1.41
CA ASP A 64 -27.18 -11.94 -1.41
C ASP A 64 -27.86 -11.84 0.00
N GLN A 65 -27.78 -10.67 0.65
CA GLN A 65 -28.27 -10.36 2.00
C GLN A 65 -29.59 -9.56 1.91
N ASP A 66 -30.58 -10.10 1.20
CA ASP A 66 -31.83 -9.37 0.92
C ASP A 66 -32.83 -9.31 2.10
N ALA A 67 -32.56 -10.00 3.22
CA ALA A 67 -33.54 -10.08 4.32
C ALA A 67 -33.39 -8.99 5.40
N ASP A 68 -32.19 -8.62 5.85
CA ASP A 68 -32.02 -7.78 7.06
C ASP A 68 -30.80 -6.85 6.98
N ALA A 69 -30.65 -6.12 5.87
CA ALA A 69 -29.65 -5.05 5.81
C ALA A 69 -29.95 -4.01 6.90
N GLU A 70 -28.98 -3.85 7.81
CA GLU A 70 -29.02 -2.95 8.95
C GLU A 70 -28.01 -1.82 8.76
N ILE A 71 -28.51 -0.58 8.73
CA ILE A 71 -27.70 0.61 8.46
C ILE A 71 -27.84 1.58 9.63
N PHE A 72 -26.69 2.00 10.17
CA PHE A 72 -26.57 3.01 11.21
C PHE A 72 -26.44 4.39 10.57
N ILE A 73 -27.31 5.30 10.98
CA ILE A 73 -27.46 6.64 10.42
C ILE A 73 -26.96 7.65 11.45
N PHE A 74 -25.80 8.22 11.16
CA PHE A 74 -25.22 9.32 11.91
C PHE A 74 -25.58 10.65 11.22
N ASP A 75 -25.80 11.67 12.03
CA ASP A 75 -26.10 13.02 11.58
C ASP A 75 -24.83 13.88 11.73
N ARG A 76 -24.32 14.37 10.59
CA ARG A 76 -23.12 15.19 10.53
C ARG A 76 -23.30 16.50 11.29
N ASP A 77 -24.49 17.06 11.34
CA ASP A 77 -24.73 18.34 12.02
C ASP A 77 -24.51 18.21 13.53
N LEU A 78 -24.74 17.00 14.09
CA LEU A 78 -24.47 16.71 15.51
C LEU A 78 -22.97 16.60 15.84
N LEU A 79 -22.10 16.41 14.85
CA LEU A 79 -20.65 16.30 15.07
C LEU A 79 -20.00 17.64 15.41
N THR A 80 -20.65 18.76 15.07
CA THR A 80 -20.10 20.12 15.24
C THR A 80 -20.95 21.00 16.15
N ALA A 81 -22.12 20.51 16.55
CA ALA A 81 -23.04 21.24 17.42
C ALA A 81 -22.60 21.21 18.89
N ASP A 82 -23.03 22.22 19.64
CA ASP A 82 -22.84 22.29 21.10
C ASP A 82 -23.60 21.16 21.80
N THR A 83 -22.88 20.30 22.52
CA THR A 83 -23.45 19.11 23.17
C THR A 83 -24.55 19.46 24.15
N ASP A 84 -24.37 20.48 24.99
CA ASP A 84 -25.34 20.84 26.02
C ASP A 84 -26.68 21.28 25.40
N SER A 85 -26.62 22.09 24.32
CA SER A 85 -27.82 22.47 23.58
C SER A 85 -28.50 21.28 22.89
N MET A 86 -27.73 20.33 22.34
CA MET A 86 -28.27 19.14 21.67
C MET A 86 -28.93 18.18 22.66
N VAL A 87 -28.29 17.95 23.80
CA VAL A 87 -28.83 17.08 24.85
C VAL A 87 -30.18 17.59 25.34
N GLN A 88 -30.32 18.90 25.54
CA GLN A 88 -31.61 19.48 25.93
C GLN A 88 -32.68 19.33 24.84
N MET A 89 -32.31 19.45 23.56
CA MET A 89 -33.25 19.32 22.44
C MET A 89 -33.70 17.87 22.23
N LEU A 90 -32.79 16.91 22.41
CA LEU A 90 -33.00 15.49 22.11
C LEU A 90 -33.45 14.68 23.34
N ALA A 91 -33.46 15.30 24.53
CA ALA A 91 -33.91 14.69 25.76
C ALA A 91 -35.37 14.23 25.64
N MET A 92 -35.60 12.96 25.96
CA MET A 92 -36.93 12.40 26.04
C MET A 92 -37.54 12.73 27.40
N SER A 93 -38.79 13.19 27.41
CA SER A 93 -39.59 13.37 28.61
C SER A 93 -40.85 12.52 28.51
N ILE A 94 -41.04 11.62 29.47
CA ILE A 94 -42.24 10.77 29.54
C ILE A 94 -43.41 11.62 30.03
N GLN A 95 -44.54 11.54 29.33
CA GLN A 95 -45.79 12.09 29.82
C GLN A 95 -46.47 11.08 30.75
N ASN A 96 -46.33 11.33 32.05
CA ASN A 96 -46.99 10.54 33.09
C ASN A 96 -48.45 10.99 33.24
N THR A 97 -49.34 10.41 32.42
CA THR A 97 -50.79 10.56 32.60
C THR A 97 -51.25 9.65 33.75
N PRO A 98 -51.74 10.19 34.87
CA PRO A 98 -52.15 9.37 36.00
C PRO A 98 -53.38 8.54 35.67
N MET A 99 -53.43 7.30 36.17
CA MET A 99 -54.57 6.42 35.94
C MET A 99 -55.85 6.90 36.64
N ALA A 100 -56.99 6.55 36.04
CA ALA A 100 -58.33 6.88 36.51
C ALA A 100 -58.58 6.39 37.94
N GLU A 101 -59.30 7.19 38.72
CA GLU A 101 -59.68 6.82 40.09
C GLU A 101 -60.65 5.62 40.09
N PRO A 102 -60.56 4.74 41.09
CA PRO A 102 -61.50 3.62 41.22
C PRO A 102 -62.94 4.14 41.41
N PRO A 103 -63.96 3.36 40.99
CA PRO A 103 -65.36 3.76 41.13
C PRO A 103 -65.78 4.12 42.56
N VAL A 104 -66.33 5.33 42.75
CA VAL A 104 -66.74 5.85 44.06
C VAL A 104 -68.02 5.17 44.57
N ILE A 105 -68.04 4.82 45.85
CA ILE A 105 -69.23 4.26 46.53
C ILE A 105 -70.14 5.40 47.01
N PHE A 106 -71.22 5.66 46.27
CA PHE A 106 -72.30 6.54 46.75
C PHE A 106 -73.38 5.73 47.47
N VAL A 107 -73.51 5.93 48.77
CA VAL A 107 -74.55 5.28 49.58
C VAL A 107 -75.93 5.75 49.12
N GLY A 108 -76.67 4.87 48.42
CA GLY A 108 -78.10 5.06 48.10
C GLY A 108 -78.47 5.31 46.63
N THR A 109 -77.52 5.40 45.69
CA THR A 109 -77.82 5.79 44.29
C THR A 109 -77.50 4.73 43.22
N THR A 110 -76.59 3.80 43.50
CA THR A 110 -76.15 2.77 42.54
C THR A 110 -76.49 1.36 43.03
N THR A 111 -77.06 0.54 42.14
CA THR A 111 -77.35 -0.87 42.43
C THR A 111 -76.04 -1.68 42.49
N PRO A 112 -75.82 -2.56 43.49
CA PRO A 112 -74.58 -3.31 43.66
C PRO A 112 -74.03 -4.04 42.41
N PRO A 113 -74.86 -4.62 41.51
CA PRO A 113 -74.35 -5.22 40.27
C PRO A 113 -73.67 -4.22 39.32
N ARG A 114 -74.25 -3.02 39.15
CA ARG A 114 -73.68 -1.97 38.27
C ARG A 114 -72.37 -1.41 38.81
N LEU A 115 -72.24 -1.34 40.14
CA LEU A 115 -70.99 -0.94 40.78
C LEU A 115 -69.89 -1.96 40.53
N TRP A 116 -70.20 -3.27 40.59
CA TRP A 116 -69.26 -4.33 40.24
C TRP A 116 -68.81 -4.26 38.78
N ASP A 117 -69.75 -3.98 37.86
CA ASP A 117 -69.44 -3.80 36.44
C ASP A 117 -68.51 -2.60 36.20
N ALA A 118 -68.67 -1.51 36.96
CA ALA A 118 -67.75 -0.37 36.93
C ALA A 118 -66.33 -0.74 37.44
N PHE A 119 -66.22 -1.51 38.53
CA PHE A 119 -64.91 -1.99 39.02
C PHE A 119 -64.25 -2.95 38.03
N LYS A 120 -65.03 -3.81 37.36
CA LYS A 120 -64.53 -4.65 36.27
C LYS A 120 -63.98 -3.80 35.12
N SER A 121 -64.73 -2.80 34.64
CA SER A 121 -64.24 -1.89 33.59
C SER A 121 -62.94 -1.19 33.99
N TRP A 122 -62.92 -0.59 35.19
CA TRP A 122 -61.75 0.07 35.73
C TRP A 122 -60.53 -0.84 35.85
N CYS A 123 -60.72 -2.11 36.26
CA CYS A 123 -59.63 -3.07 36.36
C CYS A 123 -59.04 -3.44 34.98
N HIS A 124 -59.89 -3.55 33.94
CA HIS A 124 -59.40 -3.73 32.57
C HIS A 124 -58.68 -2.49 32.04
N GLU A 125 -59.18 -1.28 32.37
CA GLU A 125 -58.51 -0.02 32.03
C GLU A 125 -57.13 0.10 32.69
N LEU A 126 -57.01 -0.31 33.97
CA LEU A 126 -55.73 -0.42 34.68
C LEU A 126 -54.77 -1.37 33.95
N GLN A 127 -55.21 -2.57 33.63
CA GLN A 127 -54.36 -3.55 32.91
C GLN A 127 -53.90 -3.01 31.56
N GLN A 128 -54.78 -2.37 30.79
CA GLN A 128 -54.43 -1.74 29.51
C GLN A 128 -53.43 -0.58 29.69
N HIS A 129 -53.62 0.24 30.71
CA HIS A 129 -52.72 1.35 31.01
C HIS A 129 -51.31 0.85 31.33
N ILE A 130 -51.19 -0.16 32.18
CA ILE A 130 -49.89 -0.76 32.56
C ILE A 130 -49.25 -1.48 31.37
N GLN A 131 -50.04 -2.17 30.55
CA GLN A 131 -49.53 -2.78 29.32
C GLN A 131 -48.94 -1.74 28.36
N ALA A 132 -49.58 -0.57 28.23
CA ALA A 132 -49.07 0.53 27.43
C ALA A 132 -47.76 1.08 28.00
N LYS A 133 -47.67 1.23 29.33
CA LYS A 133 -46.43 1.68 30.01
C LYS A 133 -45.29 0.67 29.91
N TYR A 134 -45.60 -0.62 29.96
CA TYR A 134 -44.62 -1.68 29.70
C TYR A 134 -44.09 -1.63 28.26
N ALA A 135 -44.97 -1.47 27.26
CA ALA A 135 -44.55 -1.31 25.87
C ALA A 135 -43.68 -0.06 25.65
N GLU A 136 -43.96 1.04 26.36
CA GLU A 136 -43.12 2.25 26.38
C GLU A 136 -41.73 1.95 26.98
N ALA A 137 -41.67 1.18 28.07
CA ALA A 137 -40.40 0.73 28.67
C ALA A 137 -39.60 -0.20 27.75
N GLU A 138 -40.26 -1.11 27.04
CA GLU A 138 -39.64 -2.00 26.05
C GLU A 138 -38.99 -1.18 24.92
N SER A 139 -39.72 -0.19 24.38
CA SER A 139 -39.17 0.71 23.37
C SER A 139 -37.99 1.55 23.89
N LEU A 140 -38.07 2.04 25.14
CA LEU A 140 -36.96 2.76 25.77
C LEU A 140 -35.71 1.90 25.90
N TYR A 141 -35.88 0.65 26.35
CA TYR A 141 -34.77 -0.29 26.50
C TYR A 141 -34.16 -0.66 25.14
N GLU A 142 -34.98 -0.92 24.11
CA GLU A 142 -34.47 -1.12 22.74
C GLU A 142 -33.67 0.09 22.26
N ASN A 143 -34.14 1.32 22.53
CA ASN A 143 -33.38 2.53 22.17
C ASN A 143 -32.02 2.58 22.89
N ILE A 144 -31.95 2.22 24.17
CA ILE A 144 -30.69 2.15 24.94
C ILE A 144 -29.71 1.18 24.28
N GLU A 145 -30.16 -0.04 23.96
CA GLU A 145 -29.33 -1.04 23.28
C GLU A 145 -28.83 -0.54 21.93
N LEU A 146 -29.69 0.13 21.17
CA LEU A 146 -29.35 0.65 19.84
C LEU A 146 -28.40 1.84 19.90
N ILE A 147 -28.53 2.76 20.86
CA ILE A 147 -27.56 3.85 21.07
C ILE A 147 -26.19 3.27 21.41
N HIS A 148 -26.13 2.35 22.39
CA HIS A 148 -24.87 1.72 22.78
C HIS A 148 -24.20 1.00 21.61
N ARG A 149 -24.97 0.19 20.85
CA ARG A 149 -24.45 -0.49 19.67
C ARG A 149 -24.00 0.48 18.58
N SER A 150 -24.68 1.61 18.42
CA SER A 150 -24.27 2.67 17.49
C SER A 150 -22.90 3.24 17.84
N THR A 151 -22.61 3.45 19.14
CA THR A 151 -21.28 3.87 19.60
C THR A 151 -20.20 2.83 19.24
N LEU A 152 -20.49 1.54 19.44
CA LEU A 152 -19.57 0.45 19.07
C LEU A 152 -19.30 0.39 17.57
N VAL A 153 -20.31 0.66 16.74
CA VAL A 153 -20.17 0.74 15.28
C VAL A 153 -19.30 1.93 14.87
N ALA A 154 -19.48 3.09 15.50
CA ALA A 154 -18.61 4.25 15.29
C ALA A 154 -17.15 3.94 15.67
N LEU A 155 -16.93 3.23 16.78
CA LEU A 155 -15.60 2.77 17.19
C LEU A 155 -15.00 1.80 16.17
N ALA A 156 -15.77 0.86 15.64
CA ALA A 156 -15.32 -0.06 14.60
C ALA A 156 -14.86 0.69 13.33
N HIS A 157 -15.60 1.74 12.96
CA HIS A 157 -15.26 2.59 11.82
C HIS A 157 -13.89 3.27 11.97
N VAL A 158 -13.64 3.95 13.09
CA VAL A 158 -12.35 4.63 13.31
C VAL A 158 -11.20 3.63 13.48
N ARG A 159 -11.44 2.46 14.07
CA ARG A 159 -10.43 1.37 14.15
C ARG A 159 -10.01 0.87 12.77
N LEU A 160 -10.96 0.72 11.85
CA LEU A 160 -10.66 0.33 10.47
C LEU A 160 -9.81 1.40 9.78
N HIS A 161 -10.19 2.67 9.94
CA HIS A 161 -9.44 3.78 9.38
C HIS A 161 -8.01 3.85 9.94
N ALA A 162 -7.84 3.75 11.26
CA ALA A 162 -6.55 3.71 11.93
C ALA A 162 -5.68 2.53 11.46
N SER A 163 -6.27 1.35 11.28
CA SER A 163 -5.55 0.17 10.75
C SER A 163 -5.01 0.41 9.33
N ASN A 164 -5.78 1.10 8.49
CA ASN A 164 -5.35 1.44 7.13
C ASN A 164 -4.18 2.45 7.16
N ILE A 165 -4.27 3.48 8.00
CA ILE A 165 -3.19 4.46 8.19
C ILE A 165 -1.92 3.78 8.72
N LYS A 166 -2.05 2.92 9.72
CA LYS A 166 -0.92 2.15 10.26
C LYS A 166 -0.25 1.30 9.19
N SER A 167 -1.01 0.59 8.35
CA SER A 167 -0.45 -0.20 7.25
C SER A 167 0.30 0.69 6.24
N ALA A 168 -0.22 1.89 5.95
CA ALA A 168 0.46 2.86 5.10
C ALA A 168 1.75 3.40 5.76
N ALA A 169 1.75 3.61 7.08
CA ALA A 169 2.90 4.11 7.82
C ALA A 169 4.02 3.07 7.87
N GLU A 170 3.69 1.79 8.06
CA GLU A 170 4.65 0.67 7.98
C GLU A 170 5.30 0.57 6.59
N LYS A 171 4.52 0.78 5.52
CA LYS A 171 5.04 0.83 4.14
C LYS A 171 6.00 2.01 3.96
N LEU A 172 5.58 3.20 4.37
CA LEU A 172 6.42 4.41 4.30
C LEU A 172 7.72 4.22 5.09
N ALA A 173 7.67 3.65 6.29
CA ALA A 173 8.84 3.37 7.11
C ALA A 173 9.84 2.44 6.40
N SER A 174 9.35 1.39 5.74
CA SER A 174 10.21 0.45 5.01
C SER A 174 11.00 1.10 3.87
N ILE A 175 10.39 2.08 3.19
CA ILE A 175 10.99 2.83 2.08
C ILE A 175 11.90 3.94 2.65
N ALA A 176 11.35 4.78 3.52
CA ALA A 176 12.02 5.94 4.07
C ALA A 176 13.31 5.59 4.81
N LEU A 177 13.35 4.52 5.61
CA LEU A 177 14.57 4.12 6.34
C LEU A 177 15.72 3.75 5.38
N LYS A 178 15.40 3.04 4.29
CA LYS A 178 16.39 2.69 3.27
C LYS A 178 16.89 3.93 2.54
N ASP A 179 15.99 4.82 2.17
CA ASP A 179 16.33 6.03 1.43
C ASP A 179 17.09 7.03 2.31
N PHE A 180 16.75 7.15 3.60
CA PHE A 180 17.50 7.95 4.56
C PHE A 180 18.93 7.43 4.73
N ALA A 181 19.12 6.12 4.87
CA ALA A 181 20.47 5.54 4.96
C ALA A 181 21.29 5.84 3.70
N TRP A 182 20.68 5.72 2.52
CA TRP A 182 21.32 6.06 1.24
C TRP A 182 21.66 7.56 1.11
N MET A 183 20.74 8.45 1.48
CA MET A 183 20.94 9.89 1.48
C MET A 183 22.05 10.31 2.45
N GLU A 184 22.03 9.77 3.67
CA GLU A 184 23.02 10.03 4.71
C GLU A 184 24.41 9.55 4.27
N GLU A 185 24.51 8.37 3.65
CA GLU A 185 25.77 7.88 3.09
C GLU A 185 26.34 8.85 2.05
N LEU A 186 25.54 9.32 1.09
CA LEU A 186 25.99 10.27 0.08
C LEU A 186 26.42 11.61 0.67
N LEU A 187 25.74 12.10 1.71
CA LEU A 187 26.09 13.34 2.38
C LEU A 187 27.41 13.22 3.16
N ILE A 188 27.61 12.11 3.88
CA ILE A 188 28.85 11.86 4.65
C ILE A 188 30.04 11.62 3.72
N ARG A 189 29.83 10.94 2.58
CA ARG A 189 30.92 10.54 1.69
C ARG A 189 31.29 11.59 0.65
N ASN A 190 30.44 12.57 0.35
CA ASN A 190 30.67 13.50 -0.76
C ASN A 190 32.05 14.20 -0.75
N GLU A 191 32.54 14.66 0.41
CA GLU A 191 33.81 15.36 0.52
C GLU A 191 34.98 14.40 0.30
N LYS A 192 34.84 13.17 0.80
CA LYS A 192 35.82 12.09 0.63
C LYS A 192 35.87 11.63 -0.82
N ASP A 193 34.72 11.43 -1.44
CA ASP A 193 34.60 11.07 -2.85
C ASP A 193 35.23 12.15 -3.74
N MET A 194 34.93 13.43 -3.49
CA MET A 194 35.58 14.55 -4.18
C MET A 194 37.10 14.59 -3.95
N ALA A 195 37.58 14.29 -2.73
CA ALA A 195 39.02 14.21 -2.45
C ALA A 195 39.70 13.08 -3.24
N ILE A 196 39.04 11.93 -3.40
CA ILE A 196 39.51 10.83 -4.24
C ILE A 196 39.54 11.26 -5.72
N LEU A 197 38.47 11.88 -6.22
CA LEU A 197 38.39 12.32 -7.63
C LEU A 197 39.48 13.33 -8.01
N ARG A 198 40.00 14.13 -7.06
CA ARG A 198 41.15 15.03 -7.28
C ARG A 198 42.49 14.30 -7.46
N ARG A 199 42.57 13.02 -7.07
CA ARG A 199 43.79 12.21 -7.12
C ARG A 199 43.81 11.23 -8.28
N VAL A 200 42.69 11.08 -8.98
CA VAL A 200 42.56 10.17 -10.12
C VAL A 200 42.75 10.95 -11.43
N PRO A 201 43.87 10.75 -12.15
CA PRO A 201 44.10 11.41 -13.43
C PRO A 201 43.20 10.81 -14.52
N VAL A 202 42.68 11.67 -15.40
CA VAL A 202 41.94 11.23 -16.58
C VAL A 202 42.91 10.88 -17.70
N HIS A 203 42.68 9.76 -18.37
CA HIS A 203 43.51 9.29 -19.46
C HIS A 203 43.48 10.32 -20.62
N PRO A 204 44.62 10.84 -21.10
CA PRO A 204 44.67 11.95 -22.06
C PRO A 204 43.88 11.70 -23.35
N GLN A 205 43.86 10.46 -23.83
CA GLN A 205 43.15 10.09 -25.06
C GLN A 205 41.62 10.10 -24.92
N LEU A 206 41.08 10.03 -23.70
CA LEU A 206 39.64 10.19 -23.45
C LEU A 206 39.21 11.66 -23.45
N LEU A 207 40.14 12.58 -23.22
CA LEU A 207 39.89 14.04 -23.24
C LEU A 207 39.99 14.61 -24.65
N ALA A 208 40.95 14.13 -25.44
CA ALA A 208 41.25 14.64 -26.79
C ALA A 208 40.06 14.52 -27.77
N SER A 209 39.12 13.59 -27.53
CA SER A 209 37.93 13.41 -28.36
C SER A 209 36.94 14.58 -28.30
N LYS A 210 37.00 15.46 -27.28
CA LYS A 210 36.10 16.63 -27.17
C LYS A 210 36.60 17.88 -27.91
N SER A 211 37.88 17.94 -28.28
CA SER A 211 38.50 19.17 -28.81
C SER A 211 38.53 19.26 -30.35
N ALA A 212 37.95 18.28 -31.05
CA ALA A 212 37.96 18.28 -32.52
C ALA A 212 36.92 19.21 -33.17
N SER A 213 36.05 19.90 -32.40
CA SER A 213 34.96 20.73 -32.94
C SER A 213 35.09 22.24 -32.76
N THR A 214 36.22 22.77 -32.27
CA THR A 214 36.43 24.23 -32.20
C THR A 214 37.81 24.61 -32.67
N THR A 215 37.87 24.99 -33.94
CA THR A 215 38.95 25.73 -34.57
C THR A 215 39.22 27.03 -33.81
N THR A 216 40.39 27.14 -33.17
CA THR A 216 41.25 28.34 -33.24
C THR A 216 42.61 27.99 -32.65
N GLU A 217 43.64 28.08 -33.49
CA GLU A 217 45.04 27.96 -33.13
C GLU A 217 45.39 28.96 -32.02
N SER A 218 45.79 28.44 -30.86
CA SER A 218 46.55 29.21 -29.89
C SER A 218 47.60 28.32 -29.23
N THR A 219 48.83 28.74 -29.44
CA THR A 219 50.10 28.26 -28.88
C THR A 219 50.08 28.23 -27.35
N SER A 220 50.14 27.03 -26.76
CA SER A 220 51.04 26.66 -25.65
C SER A 220 50.72 25.26 -25.14
N SER A 221 51.64 24.33 -25.37
CA SER A 221 51.60 22.93 -24.95
C SER A 221 51.86 22.78 -23.45
N SER A 222 50.87 23.13 -22.64
CA SER A 222 50.72 22.58 -21.29
C SER A 222 49.69 21.46 -21.38
N VAL A 223 50.12 20.20 -21.30
CA VAL A 223 49.20 19.08 -21.10
C VAL A 223 48.59 19.28 -19.71
N VAL A 224 47.46 19.97 -19.65
CA VAL A 224 46.70 20.16 -18.41
C VAL A 224 46.34 18.75 -17.92
N ARG A 225 47.01 18.30 -16.86
CA ARG A 225 46.68 17.03 -16.19
C ARG A 225 45.32 17.19 -15.54
N SER A 226 44.25 16.88 -16.27
CA SER A 226 42.91 16.91 -15.71
C SER A 226 42.68 15.67 -14.86
N THR A 227 42.06 15.88 -13.71
CA THR A 227 41.61 14.84 -12.78
C THR A 227 40.12 14.59 -12.97
N LEU A 228 39.58 13.49 -12.42
CA LEU A 228 38.13 13.24 -12.49
C LEU A 228 37.33 14.36 -11.80
N SER A 229 37.93 15.04 -10.82
CA SER A 229 37.29 16.18 -10.16
C SER A 229 37.08 17.37 -11.09
N ASP A 230 37.89 17.54 -12.14
CA ASP A 230 37.78 18.66 -13.08
C ASP A 230 36.62 18.49 -14.07
N LEU A 231 36.01 17.30 -14.12
CA LEU A 231 34.80 17.02 -14.89
C LEU A 231 33.54 17.57 -14.21
N PHE A 232 33.65 17.97 -12.94
CA PHE A 232 32.57 18.55 -12.15
C PHE A 232 32.87 20.01 -11.83
N ASP A 233 31.80 20.82 -11.75
CA ASP A 233 31.88 22.12 -11.10
C ASP A 233 31.89 21.92 -9.58
N ASN A 234 33.07 22.01 -8.97
CA ASN A 234 33.31 21.83 -7.54
C ASN A 234 32.42 22.76 -6.68
N GLN A 235 32.11 23.97 -7.15
CA GLN A 235 31.27 24.90 -6.41
C GLN A 235 29.81 24.43 -6.45
N ARG A 236 29.33 23.97 -7.60
CA ARG A 236 27.98 23.40 -7.73
C ARG A 236 27.80 22.11 -6.93
N VAL A 237 28.82 21.25 -6.86
CA VAL A 237 28.76 20.04 -6.02
C VAL A 237 28.61 20.41 -4.54
N ARG A 238 29.36 21.41 -4.05
CA ARG A 238 29.24 21.89 -2.67
C ARG A 238 27.87 22.52 -2.39
N GLN A 239 27.36 23.35 -3.31
CA GLN A 239 26.03 23.94 -3.19
C GLN A 239 24.94 22.86 -3.18
N SER A 240 25.05 21.85 -4.05
CA SER A 240 24.16 20.70 -4.08
C SER A 240 24.21 19.92 -2.78
N ALA A 241 25.40 19.67 -2.21
CA ALA A 241 25.54 19.01 -0.91
C ALA A 241 24.83 19.77 0.22
N GLN A 242 24.99 21.10 0.28
CA GLN A 242 24.32 21.94 1.27
C GLN A 242 22.79 21.89 1.11
N SER A 243 22.30 21.99 -0.12
CA SER A 243 20.86 21.88 -0.43
C SER A 243 20.30 20.51 -0.05
N CYS A 244 20.97 19.43 -0.46
CA CYS A 244 20.60 18.06 -0.11
C CYS A 244 20.54 17.86 1.41
N ASN A 245 21.48 18.44 2.17
CA ASN A 245 21.49 18.33 3.62
C ASN A 245 20.27 19.03 4.26
N GLN A 246 19.90 20.22 3.77
CA GLN A 246 18.70 20.93 4.24
C GLN A 246 17.42 20.14 3.92
N THR A 247 17.32 19.59 2.72
CA THR A 247 16.20 18.74 2.34
C THR A 247 16.15 17.48 3.19
N PHE A 248 17.28 16.81 3.41
CA PHE A 248 17.37 15.60 4.24
C PHE A 248 16.88 15.87 5.67
N GLU A 249 17.34 16.95 6.31
CA GLU A 249 16.89 17.32 7.66
C GLU A 249 15.40 17.64 7.72
N ARG A 250 14.87 18.34 6.71
CA ARG A 250 13.43 18.62 6.59
C ARG A 250 12.62 17.33 6.48
N LEU A 251 13.01 16.41 5.59
CA LEU A 251 12.33 15.12 5.42
C LEU A 251 12.41 14.25 6.66
N ARG A 252 13.59 14.20 7.31
CA ARG A 252 13.79 13.46 8.56
C ARG A 252 12.89 14.00 9.67
N LYS A 253 12.75 15.32 9.76
CA LYS A 253 11.84 15.97 10.72
C LYS A 253 10.39 15.62 10.43
N ALA A 254 9.95 15.71 9.17
CA ALA A 254 8.59 15.34 8.75
C ALA A 254 8.28 13.87 9.06
N TYR A 255 9.20 12.95 8.74
CA TYR A 255 9.06 11.54 9.06
C TYR A 255 9.00 11.28 10.57
N THR A 256 9.86 11.95 11.36
CA THR A 256 9.79 11.84 12.82
C THR A 256 8.44 12.31 13.36
N GLN A 257 7.92 13.42 12.83
CA GLN A 257 6.59 13.93 13.18
C GLN A 257 5.50 12.90 12.84
N ILE A 258 5.52 12.29 11.65
CA ILE A 258 4.57 11.22 11.28
C ILE A 258 4.60 10.10 12.30
N THR A 259 5.78 9.56 12.63
CA THR A 259 5.88 8.43 13.58
C THR A 259 5.42 8.79 15.01
N GLN A 260 5.64 10.04 15.44
CA GLN A 260 5.20 10.51 16.74
C GLN A 260 3.68 10.72 16.77
N THR A 261 3.13 11.37 15.75
CA THR A 261 1.69 11.61 15.62
C THR A 261 0.95 10.29 15.48
N GLU A 262 1.43 9.34 14.68
CA GLU A 262 0.84 8.01 14.57
C GLU A 262 0.79 7.30 15.94
N ALA A 263 1.88 7.31 16.69
CA ALA A 263 1.92 6.69 18.01
C ALA A 263 0.95 7.35 18.99
N GLN A 264 0.85 8.68 18.98
CA GLN A 264 -0.09 9.44 19.82
C GLN A 264 -1.54 9.11 19.45
N LEU A 265 -1.92 9.19 18.18
CA LEU A 265 -3.29 8.91 17.74
C LEU A 265 -3.71 7.46 18.03
N ASN A 266 -2.79 6.49 17.93
CA ASN A 266 -3.07 5.11 18.33
C ASN A 266 -3.30 4.97 19.84
N GLN A 267 -2.57 5.73 20.67
CA GLN A 267 -2.79 5.76 22.11
C GLN A 267 -4.14 6.40 22.45
N ASP A 268 -4.47 7.54 21.83
CA ASP A 268 -5.75 8.24 22.01
C ASP A 268 -6.91 7.34 21.58
N LEU A 269 -6.77 6.62 20.46
CA LEU A 269 -7.73 5.61 20.02
C LEU A 269 -7.89 4.48 21.04
N HIS A 270 -6.80 4.04 21.67
CA HIS A 270 -6.84 2.97 22.65
C HIS A 270 -7.57 3.40 23.92
N GLU A 271 -7.33 4.62 24.40
CA GLU A 271 -8.00 5.21 25.56
C GLU A 271 -9.50 5.39 25.29
N LEU A 272 -9.85 5.99 24.15
CA LEU A 272 -11.24 6.18 23.74
C LEU A 272 -11.97 4.85 23.56
N ALA A 273 -11.30 3.85 22.96
CA ALA A 273 -11.86 2.52 22.83
C ALA A 273 -12.12 1.85 24.18
N ALA A 274 -11.19 1.99 25.13
CA ALA A 274 -11.32 1.44 26.46
C ALA A 274 -12.48 2.11 27.22
N GLU A 275 -12.67 3.42 27.07
CA GLU A 275 -13.84 4.12 27.61
C GLU A 275 -15.14 3.57 27.02
N ILE A 276 -15.20 3.39 25.70
CA ILE A 276 -16.40 2.92 25.02
C ILE A 276 -16.78 1.49 25.45
N GLU A 277 -15.80 0.60 25.48
CA GLU A 277 -15.98 -0.82 25.81
C GLU A 277 -16.29 -1.06 27.29
N GLN A 278 -15.95 -0.11 28.18
CA GLN A 278 -16.27 -0.17 29.61
C GLN A 278 -17.70 0.31 29.93
N THR A 279 -18.42 0.91 28.99
CA THR A 279 -19.78 1.36 29.23
C THR A 279 -20.75 0.20 29.31
N GLU A 280 -21.32 0.00 30.49
CA GLU A 280 -22.25 -1.08 30.79
C GLU A 280 -23.71 -0.61 30.71
N ILE A 281 -24.54 -1.33 29.95
CA ILE A 281 -26.00 -1.13 29.91
C ILE A 281 -26.77 -2.10 30.84
N GLU A 282 -26.04 -2.94 31.58
CA GLU A 282 -26.61 -3.93 32.50
C GLU A 282 -27.45 -3.31 33.64
N PRO A 283 -27.13 -2.13 34.19
CA PRO A 283 -28.04 -1.44 35.11
C PRO A 283 -29.42 -1.18 34.49
N SER A 284 -29.48 -0.69 33.25
CA SER A 284 -30.74 -0.43 32.55
C SER A 284 -31.50 -1.72 32.22
N ASN A 285 -30.80 -2.82 31.90
CA ASN A 285 -31.40 -4.15 31.75
C ASN A 285 -32.10 -4.60 33.04
N LYS A 286 -31.46 -4.40 34.20
CA LYS A 286 -32.07 -4.71 35.51
C LYS A 286 -33.30 -3.85 35.79
N THR A 287 -33.26 -2.56 35.42
CA THR A 287 -34.42 -1.66 35.50
C THR A 287 -35.57 -2.15 34.61
N PHE A 288 -35.28 -2.59 33.39
CA PHE A 288 -36.30 -3.16 32.48
C PHE A 288 -36.87 -4.49 33.00
N GLN A 289 -36.04 -5.39 33.51
CA GLN A 289 -36.50 -6.64 34.14
C GLN A 289 -37.36 -6.37 35.39
N HIS A 290 -37.07 -5.29 36.13
CA HIS A 290 -37.92 -4.85 37.23
C HIS A 290 -39.30 -4.41 36.74
N MET A 291 -39.36 -3.64 35.65
CA MET A 291 -40.61 -3.24 35.00
C MET A 291 -41.45 -4.44 34.57
N GLU A 292 -40.82 -5.45 33.95
CA GLU A 292 -41.49 -6.69 33.55
C GLU A 292 -42.07 -7.45 34.76
N LYS A 293 -41.32 -7.49 35.87
CA LYS A 293 -41.81 -8.07 37.11
C LYS A 293 -43.02 -7.31 37.68
N LEU A 294 -42.95 -5.98 37.74
CA LEU A 294 -44.04 -5.13 38.23
C LEU A 294 -45.31 -5.29 37.39
N GLN A 295 -45.18 -5.33 36.06
CA GLN A 295 -46.28 -5.57 35.14
C GLN A 295 -46.96 -6.91 35.42
N ARG A 296 -46.19 -8.01 35.56
CA ARG A 296 -46.75 -9.33 35.88
C ARG A 296 -47.44 -9.37 37.25
N GLU A 297 -46.79 -8.83 38.28
CA GLU A 297 -47.36 -8.78 39.64
C GLU A 297 -48.68 -8.01 39.69
N LEU A 298 -48.76 -6.88 38.98
CA LEU A 298 -49.96 -6.06 38.91
C LEU A 298 -51.07 -6.71 38.09
N GLN A 299 -50.72 -7.42 37.02
CA GLN A 299 -51.64 -8.24 36.24
C GLN A 299 -52.25 -9.35 37.10
N ASP A 300 -51.41 -10.12 37.81
CA ASP A 300 -51.84 -11.18 38.73
C ASP A 300 -52.72 -10.64 39.86
N ALA A 301 -52.37 -9.47 40.41
CA ALA A 301 -53.13 -8.82 41.47
C ALA A 301 -54.51 -8.32 40.99
N CYS A 302 -54.59 -7.84 39.75
CA CYS A 302 -55.86 -7.49 39.09
C CYS A 302 -56.73 -8.73 38.87
N ASP A 303 -56.15 -9.81 38.34
CA ASP A 303 -56.88 -11.06 38.09
C ASP A 303 -57.39 -11.68 39.41
N ALA A 304 -56.56 -11.68 40.46
CA ALA A 304 -56.96 -12.09 41.81
C ALA A 304 -58.09 -11.20 42.36
N PHE A 305 -58.01 -9.88 42.18
CA PHE A 305 -59.06 -8.95 42.57
C PHE A 305 -60.39 -9.25 41.87
N LEU A 306 -60.36 -9.58 40.59
CA LEU A 306 -61.56 -9.96 39.82
C LEU A 306 -62.16 -11.29 40.30
N ILE A 307 -61.34 -12.31 40.52
CA ILE A 307 -61.76 -13.65 40.94
C ILE A 307 -62.37 -13.62 42.35
N GLU A 308 -61.69 -13.01 43.32
CA GLU A 308 -62.15 -12.98 44.71
C GLU A 308 -63.46 -12.19 44.91
N ASN A 309 -63.75 -11.27 43.98
CA ASN A 309 -64.91 -10.39 44.03
C ASN A 309 -65.96 -10.71 42.97
N GLU A 310 -65.88 -11.85 42.27
CA GLU A 310 -66.82 -12.24 41.21
C GLU A 310 -68.29 -12.15 41.63
N LYS A 311 -68.58 -12.49 42.91
CA LYS A 311 -69.92 -12.44 43.53
C LYS A 311 -70.24 -11.13 44.27
N ALA A 312 -69.44 -10.07 44.06
CA ALA A 312 -69.58 -8.80 44.79
C ALA A 312 -70.94 -8.11 44.59
N GLY A 313 -71.61 -8.35 43.47
CA GLY A 313 -72.96 -7.83 43.18
C GLY A 313 -74.05 -8.20 44.20
N PHE A 314 -73.78 -9.11 45.14
CA PHE A 314 -74.70 -9.54 46.20
C PHE A 314 -74.22 -9.20 47.63
N ARG A 315 -73.11 -8.46 47.77
CA ARG A 315 -72.47 -8.18 49.07
C ARG A 315 -73.09 -7.00 49.83
N ARG A 316 -72.87 -6.96 51.15
CA ARG A 316 -73.34 -5.88 52.05
C ARG A 316 -72.52 -4.59 51.86
N PRO A 317 -73.07 -3.40 52.16
CA PRO A 317 -72.37 -2.11 52.02
C PRO A 317 -70.98 -2.02 52.69
N ALA A 318 -70.78 -2.65 53.86
CA ALA A 318 -69.49 -2.65 54.55
C ALA A 318 -68.38 -3.42 53.80
N GLU A 319 -68.75 -4.41 53.00
CA GLU A 319 -67.81 -5.20 52.18
C GLU A 319 -67.36 -4.40 50.94
N TRP A 320 -68.19 -3.48 50.45
CA TRP A 320 -67.84 -2.60 49.33
C TRP A 320 -66.71 -1.64 49.68
N LEU A 321 -66.69 -1.11 50.91
CA LEU A 321 -65.58 -0.26 51.37
C LEU A 321 -64.24 -1.00 51.32
N GLN A 322 -64.22 -2.30 51.61
CA GLN A 322 -63.03 -3.13 51.52
C GLN A 322 -62.59 -3.35 50.07
N ILE A 323 -63.55 -3.54 49.14
CA ILE A 323 -63.27 -3.64 47.70
C ILE A 323 -62.65 -2.33 47.18
N HIS A 324 -63.21 -1.18 47.57
CA HIS A 324 -62.66 0.13 47.18
C HIS A 324 -61.25 0.34 47.71
N HIS A 325 -60.98 0.07 48.99
CA HIS A 325 -59.64 0.20 49.55
C HIS A 325 -58.63 -0.72 48.85
N ARG A 326 -59.05 -1.92 48.42
CA ARG A 326 -58.18 -2.80 47.62
C ARG A 326 -57.93 -2.26 46.22
N ALA A 327 -58.95 -1.67 45.58
CA ALA A 327 -58.79 -0.99 44.29
C ALA A 327 -57.84 0.22 44.39
N GLU A 328 -57.93 1.01 45.47
CA GLU A 328 -56.96 2.08 45.74
C GLU A 328 -55.54 1.54 45.95
N ALA A 329 -55.39 0.41 46.65
CA ALA A 329 -54.09 -0.23 46.83
C ALA A 329 -53.49 -0.73 45.49
N LEU A 330 -54.31 -1.29 44.60
CA LEU A 330 -53.89 -1.68 43.24
C LEU A 330 -53.46 -0.45 42.43
N ARG A 331 -54.24 0.64 42.46
CA ARG A 331 -53.86 1.90 41.82
C ARG A 331 -52.55 2.44 42.38
N GLY A 332 -52.33 2.33 43.69
CA GLY A 332 -51.10 2.78 44.34
C GLY A 332 -49.83 2.09 43.82
N GLN A 333 -49.93 0.90 43.23
CA GLN A 333 -48.79 0.20 42.62
C GLN A 333 -48.30 0.85 41.31
N GLU A 334 -49.13 1.68 40.67
CA GLU A 334 -48.78 2.45 39.48
C GLU A 334 -47.56 3.36 39.71
N VAL A 335 -47.40 3.88 40.93
CA VAL A 335 -46.28 4.77 41.27
C VAL A 335 -44.93 4.10 41.04
N ALA A 336 -44.81 2.80 41.34
CA ALA A 336 -43.57 2.05 41.10
C ALA A 336 -43.31 1.85 39.60
N VAL A 337 -44.36 1.62 38.81
CA VAL A 337 -44.29 1.47 37.34
C VAL A 337 -43.83 2.77 36.70
N LEU A 338 -44.45 3.90 37.05
CA LEU A 338 -44.08 5.22 36.53
C LEU A 338 -42.66 5.62 36.93
N SER A 339 -42.27 5.38 38.19
CA SER A 339 -40.90 5.63 38.65
C SER A 339 -39.86 4.79 37.90
N THR A 340 -40.17 3.53 37.59
CA THR A 340 -39.24 2.65 36.84
C THR A 340 -39.11 3.10 35.39
N LEU A 341 -40.22 3.55 34.79
CA LEU A 341 -40.23 4.12 33.45
C LEU A 341 -39.42 5.42 33.38
N ASP A 342 -39.58 6.32 34.36
CA ASP A 342 -38.80 7.56 34.46
C ASP A 342 -37.30 7.27 34.57
N CYS A 343 -36.90 6.26 35.35
CA CYS A 343 -35.51 5.81 35.41
C CYS A 343 -34.99 5.35 34.04
N LEU A 344 -35.75 4.55 33.27
CA LEU A 344 -35.32 4.12 31.92
C LEU A 344 -35.17 5.29 30.95
N ALA A 345 -36.03 6.31 31.01
CA ALA A 345 -35.86 7.50 30.18
C ALA A 345 -34.64 8.33 30.58
N GLN A 346 -34.32 8.40 31.87
CA GLN A 346 -33.09 9.04 32.36
C GLN A 346 -31.86 8.29 31.86
N ASP A 347 -31.80 6.97 32.06
CA ASP A 347 -30.72 6.10 31.56
C ASP A 347 -30.50 6.30 30.05
N ARG A 348 -31.59 6.35 29.27
CA ARG A 348 -31.52 6.60 27.82
C ARG A 348 -30.96 7.98 27.50
N ASN A 349 -31.36 9.03 28.21
CA ASN A 349 -30.90 10.38 27.96
C ASN A 349 -29.42 10.56 28.35
N GLU A 350 -28.98 9.93 29.44
CA GLU A 350 -27.58 9.89 29.86
C GLU A 350 -26.72 9.18 28.80
N LEU A 351 -27.16 8.01 28.34
CA LEU A 351 -26.45 7.26 27.30
C LEU A 351 -26.40 8.02 25.97
N MET A 352 -27.49 8.72 25.59
CA MET A 352 -27.50 9.59 24.42
C MET A 352 -26.48 10.72 24.54
N GLN A 353 -26.42 11.41 25.68
CA GLN A 353 -25.45 12.48 25.91
C GLN A 353 -24.02 11.94 25.76
N TRP A 354 -23.74 10.80 26.40
CA TRP A 354 -22.44 10.17 26.31
C TRP A 354 -22.11 9.72 24.89
N HIS A 355 -23.06 9.15 24.15
CA HIS A 355 -22.91 8.81 22.73
C HIS A 355 -22.53 10.02 21.87
N ILE A 356 -23.21 11.16 22.05
CA ILE A 356 -22.91 12.38 21.28
C ILE A 356 -21.47 12.84 21.52
N ASN A 357 -21.04 12.91 22.79
CA ASN A 357 -19.66 13.30 23.13
C ASN A 357 -18.64 12.38 22.47
N LEU A 358 -18.81 11.06 22.61
CA LEU A 358 -17.86 10.12 22.04
C LEU A 358 -17.85 10.12 20.52
N VAL A 359 -18.99 10.29 19.86
CA VAL A 359 -19.03 10.36 18.40
C VAL A 359 -18.35 11.65 17.90
N GLN A 360 -18.42 12.75 18.66
CA GLN A 360 -17.62 13.94 18.39
C GLN A 360 -16.11 13.68 18.57
N ASP A 361 -15.71 13.01 19.65
CA ASP A 361 -14.31 12.63 19.89
C ASP A 361 -13.78 11.70 18.79
N ILE A 362 -14.56 10.69 18.40
CA ILE A 362 -14.28 9.80 17.26
C ILE A 362 -14.12 10.60 15.97
N SER A 363 -14.99 11.58 15.72
CA SER A 363 -14.92 12.43 14.52
C SER A 363 -13.67 13.31 14.51
N SER A 364 -13.26 13.85 15.66
CA SER A 364 -11.99 14.59 15.78
C SER A 364 -10.81 13.68 15.47
N LEU A 365 -10.78 12.50 16.09
CA LEU A 365 -9.71 11.53 15.90
C LEU A 365 -9.62 11.03 14.45
N GLN A 366 -10.76 10.80 13.79
CA GLN A 366 -10.79 10.46 12.37
C GLN A 366 -10.23 11.57 11.48
N SER A 367 -10.47 12.83 11.84
CA SER A 367 -9.91 13.98 11.12
C SER A 367 -8.39 14.02 11.28
N ASP A 368 -7.88 13.81 12.49
CA ASP A 368 -6.44 13.76 12.76
C ASP A 368 -5.74 12.61 11.99
N PHE A 369 -6.38 11.44 11.89
CA PHE A 369 -5.88 10.34 11.06
C PHE A 369 -5.86 10.69 9.56
N SER A 370 -6.84 11.46 9.09
CA SER A 370 -6.90 11.92 7.71
C SER A 370 -5.77 12.92 7.40
N GLU A 371 -5.52 13.87 8.31
CA GLU A 371 -4.39 14.82 8.22
C GLU A 371 -3.03 14.09 8.25
N LEU A 372 -2.89 13.06 9.10
CA LEU A 372 -1.70 12.22 9.12
C LEU A 372 -1.51 11.50 7.77
N GLY A 373 -2.58 10.98 7.18
CA GLY A 373 -2.57 10.36 5.85
C GLY A 373 -2.09 11.32 4.75
N GLU A 374 -2.53 12.57 4.77
CA GLU A 374 -2.07 13.62 3.84
C GLU A 374 -0.58 13.92 4.03
N LEU A 375 -0.14 14.12 5.28
CA LEU A 375 1.27 14.38 5.60
C LEU A 375 2.19 13.22 5.15
N MET A 376 1.71 11.98 5.29
CA MET A 376 2.41 10.79 4.82
C MET A 376 2.54 10.76 3.29
N ALA A 377 1.46 11.03 2.56
CA ALA A 377 1.48 11.07 1.09
C ALA A 377 2.41 12.18 0.56
N ASP A 378 2.39 13.36 1.20
CA ASP A 378 3.30 14.46 0.88
C ASP A 378 4.76 14.09 1.14
N THR A 379 5.04 13.42 2.26
CA THR A 379 6.39 12.99 2.63
C THR A 379 6.92 11.91 1.69
N ASP A 380 6.07 10.96 1.29
CA ASP A 380 6.40 9.91 0.31
C ASP A 380 6.74 10.52 -1.05
N THR A 381 5.88 11.41 -1.55
CA THR A 381 6.11 12.13 -2.82
C THR A 381 7.40 12.95 -2.78
N ALA A 382 7.68 13.62 -1.65
CA ALA A 382 8.90 14.39 -1.47
C ALA A 382 10.15 13.49 -1.38
N LEU A 383 10.06 12.33 -0.74
CA LEU A 383 11.13 11.32 -0.71
C LEU A 383 11.47 10.84 -2.12
N GLU A 384 10.47 10.45 -2.91
CA GLU A 384 10.66 10.01 -4.30
C GLU A 384 11.33 11.08 -5.15
N ALA A 385 10.86 12.33 -5.06
CA ALA A 385 11.42 13.45 -5.79
C ALA A 385 12.91 13.69 -5.43
N CYS A 386 13.25 13.56 -4.15
CA CYS A 386 14.61 13.73 -3.66
C CYS A 386 15.57 12.65 -4.19
N VAL A 387 15.15 11.39 -4.14
CA VAL A 387 15.94 10.25 -4.60
C VAL A 387 16.18 10.33 -6.11
N GLN A 388 15.18 10.75 -6.88
CA GLN A 388 15.29 10.81 -8.35
C GLN A 388 16.08 12.04 -8.84
N ASN A 389 15.90 13.20 -8.22
CA ASN A 389 16.36 14.47 -8.77
C ASN A 389 17.40 15.17 -7.88
N GLU A 390 17.09 15.43 -6.61
CA GLU A 390 17.92 16.30 -5.76
C GLU A 390 19.30 15.71 -5.47
N PHE A 391 19.37 14.40 -5.19
CA PHE A 391 20.63 13.72 -4.86
C PHE A 391 21.42 13.25 -6.09
N LYS A 392 20.95 13.54 -7.31
CA LYS A 392 21.56 13.05 -8.56
C LYS A 392 23.02 13.46 -8.71
N VAL A 393 23.37 14.70 -8.34
CA VAL A 393 24.76 15.21 -8.45
C VAL A 393 25.68 14.47 -7.48
N LEU A 394 25.27 14.29 -6.23
CA LEU A 394 26.05 13.56 -5.23
C LEU A 394 26.22 12.10 -5.62
N LYS A 395 25.16 11.46 -6.13
CA LYS A 395 25.21 10.09 -6.68
C LYS A 395 26.19 9.98 -7.85
N GLN A 396 26.21 10.96 -8.75
CA GLN A 396 27.15 10.98 -9.88
C GLN A 396 28.60 11.08 -9.39
N VAL A 397 28.89 11.97 -8.45
CA VAL A 397 30.21 12.10 -7.83
C VAL A 397 30.63 10.78 -7.19
N HIS A 398 29.73 10.19 -6.40
CA HIS A 398 29.96 8.93 -5.70
C HIS A 398 30.25 7.74 -6.63
N THR A 399 29.62 7.69 -7.81
CA THR A 399 29.76 6.57 -8.76
C THR A 399 30.81 6.83 -9.86
N MET A 400 31.36 8.04 -9.94
CA MET A 400 32.20 8.47 -11.06
C MET A 400 33.44 7.60 -11.25
N TYR A 401 34.14 7.27 -10.16
CA TYR A 401 35.40 6.52 -10.26
C TYR A 401 35.17 5.08 -10.75
N GLY A 402 34.05 4.45 -10.36
CA GLY A 402 33.62 3.15 -10.89
C GLY A 402 33.20 3.22 -12.36
N ALA A 403 32.38 4.22 -12.72
CA ALA A 403 31.96 4.45 -14.11
C ALA A 403 33.15 4.76 -15.04
N TYR A 404 34.16 5.47 -14.54
CA TYR A 404 35.40 5.72 -15.26
C TYR A 404 36.21 4.44 -15.47
N GLY A 405 36.36 3.59 -14.45
CA GLY A 405 37.01 2.28 -14.57
C GLY A 405 36.33 1.38 -15.62
N ALA A 406 35.00 1.33 -15.60
CA ALA A 406 34.19 0.64 -16.62
C ALA A 406 34.43 1.21 -18.04
N THR A 407 34.55 2.54 -18.16
CA THR A 407 34.85 3.20 -19.43
C THR A 407 36.24 2.83 -19.97
N LEU A 408 37.24 2.69 -19.09
CA LEU A 408 38.58 2.24 -19.49
C LEU A 408 38.56 0.80 -20.00
N VAL A 409 37.88 -0.11 -19.30
CA VAL A 409 37.75 -1.52 -19.73
C VAL A 409 37.07 -1.61 -21.09
N GLU A 410 35.97 -0.90 -21.30
CA GLU A 410 35.27 -0.89 -22.59
C GLU A 410 36.13 -0.25 -23.70
N ALA A 411 36.94 0.76 -23.38
CA ALA A 411 37.88 1.33 -24.36
C ALA A 411 38.96 0.33 -24.78
N VAL A 412 39.50 -0.46 -23.84
CA VAL A 412 40.41 -1.58 -24.16
C VAL A 412 39.70 -2.60 -25.03
N ARG A 413 38.47 -3.00 -24.67
CA ARG A 413 37.69 -3.99 -25.44
C ARG A 413 37.48 -3.54 -26.89
N ARG A 414 37.17 -2.26 -27.12
CA ARG A 414 37.03 -1.68 -28.47
C ARG A 414 38.35 -1.64 -29.25
N SER A 415 39.46 -1.36 -28.56
CA SER A 415 40.81 -1.38 -29.13
C SER A 415 41.19 -2.80 -29.57
N GLU A 416 41.01 -3.78 -28.69
CA GLU A 416 41.28 -5.21 -28.95
C GLU A 416 40.40 -5.74 -30.09
N PHE A 417 39.10 -5.42 -30.08
CA PHE A 417 38.19 -5.80 -31.16
C PHE A 417 38.63 -5.21 -32.50
N THR A 418 39.05 -3.94 -32.53
CA THR A 418 39.53 -3.29 -33.74
C THR A 418 40.79 -3.98 -34.29
N GLN A 419 41.74 -4.34 -33.42
CA GLN A 419 42.95 -5.07 -33.82
C GLN A 419 42.62 -6.47 -34.34
N MET A 420 41.78 -7.21 -33.60
CA MET A 420 41.30 -8.54 -34.01
C MET A 420 40.62 -8.49 -35.37
N TYR A 421 39.69 -7.55 -35.57
CA TYR A 421 38.93 -7.40 -36.83
C TYR A 421 39.87 -7.11 -38.01
N LEU A 422 40.82 -6.19 -37.85
CA LEU A 422 41.79 -5.86 -38.91
C LEU A 422 42.72 -7.02 -39.23
N ASN A 423 43.21 -7.73 -38.21
CA ASN A 423 44.02 -8.93 -38.40
C ASN A 423 43.24 -10.02 -39.17
N LYS A 424 41.96 -10.22 -38.86
CA LYS A 424 41.10 -11.16 -39.58
C LYS A 424 40.86 -10.73 -41.03
N ALA A 425 40.53 -9.46 -41.27
CA ALA A 425 40.34 -8.91 -42.61
C ALA A 425 41.61 -9.09 -43.47
N GLN A 426 42.79 -8.82 -42.90
CA GLN A 426 44.06 -9.05 -43.57
C GLN A 426 44.28 -10.54 -43.92
N ARG A 427 44.01 -11.46 -42.98
CA ARG A 427 44.13 -12.90 -43.23
C ARG A 427 43.20 -13.39 -44.34
N ILE A 428 41.99 -12.86 -44.44
CA ILE A 428 41.06 -13.17 -45.54
C ILE A 428 41.62 -12.67 -46.87
N ALA A 429 42.14 -11.44 -46.91
CA ALA A 429 42.79 -10.89 -48.11
C ALA A 429 43.99 -11.74 -48.56
N GLU A 430 44.85 -12.17 -47.63
CA GLU A 430 45.97 -13.06 -47.92
C GLU A 430 45.53 -14.43 -48.45
N LEU A 431 44.43 -14.98 -47.92
CA LEU A 431 43.88 -16.26 -48.39
C LEU A 431 43.36 -16.15 -49.82
N MET A 432 42.60 -15.10 -50.13
CA MET A 432 42.10 -14.84 -51.49
C MET A 432 43.24 -14.52 -52.47
N ALA A 433 44.30 -13.86 -52.03
CA ALA A 433 45.50 -13.63 -52.83
C ALA A 433 46.18 -14.97 -53.20
N LYS A 434 46.34 -15.89 -52.24
CA LYS A 434 46.89 -17.24 -52.50
C LYS A 434 46.04 -18.06 -53.46
N VAL A 435 44.70 -17.98 -53.34
CA VAL A 435 43.78 -18.64 -54.28
C VAL A 435 43.96 -18.07 -55.70
N SER A 436 44.03 -16.75 -55.81
CA SER A 436 44.24 -16.05 -57.09
C SER A 436 45.61 -16.38 -57.73
N GLU A 437 46.66 -16.50 -56.92
CA GLU A 437 48.00 -16.89 -57.37
C GLU A 437 48.02 -18.33 -57.89
N LYS A 438 47.41 -19.28 -57.16
CA LYS A 438 47.26 -20.67 -57.60
C LYS A 438 46.51 -20.77 -58.93
N GLU A 439 45.44 -19.99 -59.09
CA GLU A 439 44.69 -19.95 -60.34
C GLU A 439 45.51 -19.34 -61.48
N THR A 440 46.24 -18.26 -61.22
CA THR A 440 47.17 -17.65 -62.19
C THR A 440 48.22 -18.67 -62.65
N LEU A 441 48.80 -19.44 -61.72
CA LEU A 441 49.78 -20.47 -62.03
C LEU A 441 49.16 -21.63 -62.82
N ARG A 442 47.94 -22.06 -62.47
CA ARG A 442 47.19 -23.08 -63.22
C ARG A 442 46.97 -22.62 -64.67
N ARG A 443 46.52 -21.38 -64.86
CA ARG A 443 46.33 -20.79 -66.20
C ARG A 443 47.64 -20.73 -66.97
N LYS A 444 48.74 -20.26 -66.35
CA LYS A 444 50.07 -20.27 -66.98
C LYS A 444 50.51 -21.67 -67.41
N ARG A 445 50.34 -22.69 -66.56
CA ARG A 445 50.66 -24.09 -66.90
C ARG A 445 49.80 -24.61 -68.04
N HIS A 446 48.51 -24.29 -68.02
CA HIS A 446 47.58 -24.68 -69.09
C HIS A 446 47.94 -24.02 -70.42
N THR A 447 48.19 -22.70 -70.41
CA THR A 447 48.68 -21.95 -71.57
C THR A 447 49.98 -22.54 -72.10
N GLN A 448 50.95 -22.87 -71.22
CA GLN A 448 52.20 -23.54 -71.61
C GLN A 448 51.97 -24.92 -72.24
N ALA A 449 51.10 -25.75 -71.65
CA ALA A 449 50.82 -27.09 -72.15
C ALA A 449 50.11 -27.12 -73.51
N ILE A 450 49.36 -26.06 -73.82
CA ILE A 450 48.54 -25.95 -75.05
C ILE A 450 49.22 -25.05 -76.11
N SER A 451 50.27 -24.34 -75.73
CA SER A 451 51.04 -23.40 -76.57
C SER A 451 51.44 -23.97 -77.94
N ASP A 452 51.76 -25.26 -78.01
CA ASP A 452 52.21 -25.92 -79.25
C ASP A 452 51.04 -26.45 -80.11
N ALA A 453 49.84 -26.57 -79.55
CA ALA A 453 48.68 -27.18 -80.19
C ALA A 453 47.67 -26.16 -80.75
N LEU A 454 47.72 -24.90 -80.31
CA LEU A 454 46.78 -23.85 -80.67
C LEU A 454 47.50 -22.62 -81.24
N PRO A 455 47.13 -22.11 -82.44
CA PRO A 455 47.69 -20.89 -82.99
C PRO A 455 47.40 -19.70 -82.05
N HIS A 456 48.44 -18.95 -81.66
CA HIS A 456 48.38 -17.93 -80.62
C HIS A 456 47.33 -16.81 -80.83
N ASP A 457 46.80 -16.64 -82.04
CA ASP A 457 45.88 -15.55 -82.38
C ASP A 457 44.41 -15.96 -82.56
N ALA A 458 44.05 -17.24 -82.38
CA ALA A 458 42.70 -17.72 -82.76
C ALA A 458 41.65 -17.75 -81.64
N ILE A 459 42.04 -17.81 -80.35
CA ILE A 459 41.08 -17.88 -79.22
C ILE A 459 41.61 -17.10 -78.02
N SER A 460 41.01 -15.96 -77.69
CA SER A 460 41.30 -15.21 -76.46
C SER A 460 40.67 -15.90 -75.25
N ILE A 461 41.34 -16.94 -74.72
CA ILE A 461 40.95 -17.63 -73.48
C ILE A 461 41.37 -16.80 -72.24
N GLU A 462 42.25 -15.80 -72.42
CA GLU A 462 42.76 -14.94 -71.34
C GLU A 462 41.70 -13.93 -70.87
N THR A 463 40.80 -14.38 -69.99
CA THR A 463 39.93 -13.48 -69.22
C THR A 463 40.73 -12.96 -68.01
N SER A 464 40.80 -11.65 -67.79
CA SER A 464 41.45 -11.08 -66.60
C SER A 464 40.83 -11.65 -65.32
N LEU A 465 41.66 -12.03 -64.35
CA LEU A 465 41.16 -12.51 -63.06
C LEU A 465 40.42 -11.40 -62.31
N PRO A 466 39.34 -11.72 -61.59
CA PRO A 466 38.66 -10.75 -60.74
C PRO A 466 39.61 -10.28 -59.63
N LEU A 467 39.63 -8.96 -59.38
CA LEU A 467 40.38 -8.37 -58.28
C LEU A 467 39.55 -8.48 -56.99
N PHE A 468 40.14 -9.03 -55.94
CA PHE A 468 39.57 -9.00 -54.60
C PHE A 468 40.22 -7.90 -53.78
N ASP A 469 39.43 -6.92 -53.32
CA ASP A 469 39.90 -5.81 -52.49
C ASP A 469 39.03 -5.69 -51.23
N ILE A 470 39.67 -5.62 -50.06
CA ILE A 470 39.00 -5.38 -48.76
C ILE A 470 39.43 -4.01 -48.27
N THR A 471 38.51 -3.04 -48.33
CA THR A 471 38.74 -1.71 -47.76
C THR A 471 38.11 -1.60 -46.36
N THR A 472 38.91 -1.30 -45.35
CA THR A 472 38.40 -0.97 -44.00
C THR A 472 38.50 0.55 -43.78
N ARG A 473 37.37 1.21 -43.53
CA ARG A 473 37.34 2.64 -43.19
C ARG A 473 37.23 2.80 -41.68
N ARG A 474 38.11 3.61 -41.08
CA ARG A 474 37.94 4.11 -39.71
C ARG A 474 37.35 5.51 -39.79
N HIS A 475 36.25 5.75 -39.07
CA HIS A 475 35.64 7.08 -39.00
C HIS A 475 36.40 8.04 -38.08
N ASP A 476 37.12 7.53 -37.07
CA ASP A 476 37.96 8.32 -36.14
C ASP A 476 39.21 7.55 -35.67
N ALA A 477 40.22 8.28 -35.16
CA ALA A 477 41.35 7.67 -34.46
C ALA A 477 40.91 7.12 -33.09
N ALA A 478 40.63 5.82 -33.03
CA ALA A 478 40.25 5.15 -31.78
C ALA A 478 41.35 5.30 -30.71
N PRO A 479 40.99 5.54 -29.44
CA PRO A 479 41.97 5.65 -28.36
C PRO A 479 42.73 4.33 -28.23
N THR A 480 44.06 4.44 -28.20
CA THR A 480 45.00 3.32 -28.04
C THR A 480 45.17 2.97 -26.56
N ILE A 481 44.05 2.72 -25.88
CA ILE A 481 44.04 2.28 -24.48
C ILE A 481 44.24 0.76 -24.46
N THR A 482 45.10 0.29 -23.57
CA THR A 482 45.58 -1.10 -23.48
C THR A 482 45.27 -1.71 -22.11
N ARG A 483 45.38 -3.05 -21.99
CA ARG A 483 45.26 -3.74 -20.69
C ARG A 483 46.23 -3.21 -19.64
N ARG A 484 47.38 -2.67 -20.05
CA ARG A 484 48.34 -2.03 -19.15
C ARG A 484 47.75 -0.79 -18.47
N ASP A 485 47.03 0.04 -19.21
CA ASP A 485 46.40 1.26 -18.66
C ASP A 485 45.33 0.92 -17.60
N VAL A 486 44.60 -0.19 -17.81
CA VAL A 486 43.64 -0.71 -16.82
C VAL A 486 44.36 -1.28 -15.59
N ALA A 487 45.46 -2.00 -15.77
CA ALA A 487 46.26 -2.52 -14.67
C ALA A 487 46.89 -1.39 -13.83
N ASP A 488 47.43 -0.37 -14.50
CA ASP A 488 47.99 0.82 -13.86
C ASP A 488 46.92 1.59 -13.08
N PHE A 489 45.71 1.72 -13.64
CA PHE A 489 44.55 2.29 -12.93
C PHE A 489 44.15 1.47 -11.70
N ARG A 490 44.08 0.14 -11.80
CA ARG A 490 43.80 -0.73 -10.64
C ARG A 490 44.87 -0.61 -9.56
N ALA A 491 46.15 -0.59 -9.94
CA ALA A 491 47.25 -0.42 -9.00
C ALA A 491 47.17 0.93 -8.28
N HIS A 492 46.83 2.00 -9.01
CA HIS A 492 46.62 3.34 -8.43
C HIS A 492 45.44 3.36 -7.44
N LEU A 493 44.31 2.73 -7.79
CA LEU A 493 43.16 2.62 -6.89
C LEU A 493 43.48 1.81 -5.63
N LYS A 494 44.23 0.72 -5.76
CA LYS A 494 44.67 -0.09 -4.62
C LYS A 494 45.56 0.70 -3.66
N ALA A 495 46.47 1.52 -4.20
CA ALA A 495 47.30 2.41 -3.40
C ALA A 495 46.45 3.46 -2.66
N LEU A 496 45.48 4.07 -3.35
CA LEU A 496 44.53 5.00 -2.74
C LEU A 496 43.68 4.35 -1.64
N ASP A 497 43.24 3.10 -1.84
CA ASP A 497 42.46 2.35 -0.85
C ASP A 497 43.31 1.98 0.37
N SER A 498 44.57 1.57 0.19
CA SER A 498 45.47 1.30 1.33
C SER A 498 45.72 2.55 2.18
N GLU A 499 45.95 3.69 1.55
CA GLU A 499 46.17 4.97 2.24
C GLU A 499 44.90 5.48 2.95
N ALA A 500 43.73 5.27 2.33
CA ALA A 500 42.45 5.63 2.93
C ALA A 500 42.09 4.72 4.12
N ARG A 501 42.52 3.45 4.12
CA ARG A 501 42.34 2.52 5.25
C ARG A 501 43.24 2.85 6.43
N GLU A 502 44.50 3.20 6.19
CA GLU A 502 45.46 3.62 7.23
C GLU A 502 45.00 4.89 7.96
N THR A 503 44.24 5.73 7.27
CA THR A 503 43.69 6.98 7.82
C THR A 503 42.25 6.81 8.36
N HIS A 504 41.72 5.59 8.45
CA HIS A 504 40.34 5.26 8.87
C HIS A 504 39.25 6.03 8.10
N LEU A 505 39.55 6.45 6.87
CA LEU A 505 38.73 7.40 6.13
C LEU A 505 37.68 6.73 5.24
N HIS A 506 37.84 5.46 4.82
CA HIS A 506 36.98 4.87 3.78
C HIS A 506 36.85 3.32 3.84
N PRO A 507 35.65 2.73 3.63
CA PRO A 507 35.49 1.30 3.39
C PRO A 507 35.95 0.90 1.97
N ALA A 508 36.42 -0.33 1.77
CA ALA A 508 37.16 -0.83 0.60
C ALA A 508 36.76 -0.23 -0.78
N LEU A 509 37.44 0.86 -1.18
CA LEU A 509 37.28 1.54 -2.46
C LEU A 509 37.55 0.59 -3.64
N GLU A 510 38.58 -0.26 -3.49
CA GLU A 510 38.97 -1.25 -4.51
C GLU A 510 37.83 -2.26 -4.77
N ALA A 511 37.17 -2.75 -3.72
CA ALA A 511 36.09 -3.73 -3.85
C ALA A 511 34.87 -3.13 -4.56
N ALA A 512 34.50 -1.89 -4.24
CA ALA A 512 33.41 -1.19 -4.91
C ALA A 512 33.70 -0.98 -6.40
N VAL A 513 34.93 -0.62 -6.76
CA VAL A 513 35.31 -0.45 -8.17
C VAL A 513 35.34 -1.77 -8.92
N LEU A 514 35.92 -2.82 -8.33
CA LEU A 514 35.96 -4.14 -8.94
C LEU A 514 34.56 -4.69 -9.21
N ALA A 515 33.59 -4.41 -8.33
CA ALA A 515 32.19 -4.78 -8.57
C ALA A 515 31.59 -4.06 -9.80
N TYR A 516 31.92 -2.78 -10.02
CA TYR A 516 31.49 -2.03 -11.21
C TYR A 516 32.19 -2.51 -12.50
N MET A 517 33.43 -2.98 -12.41
CA MET A 517 34.22 -3.43 -13.57
C MET A 517 33.99 -4.90 -13.93
N ALA A 518 33.64 -5.76 -12.97
CA ALA A 518 33.52 -7.21 -13.14
C ALA A 518 32.61 -7.66 -14.32
N PRO A 519 31.45 -7.03 -14.59
CA PRO A 519 30.62 -7.42 -15.73
C PRO A 519 31.27 -7.13 -17.10
N LEU A 520 32.25 -6.23 -17.16
CA LEU A 520 32.91 -5.77 -18.38
C LEU A 520 34.29 -6.40 -18.58
N ASP A 521 34.84 -7.02 -17.54
CA ASP A 521 36.12 -7.73 -17.53
C ASP A 521 36.08 -9.11 -18.21
N LEU A 522 34.92 -9.51 -18.73
CA LEU A 522 34.83 -10.66 -19.62
C LEU A 522 35.70 -10.39 -20.85
N GLU A 523 36.65 -11.29 -21.13
CA GLU A 523 37.43 -11.25 -22.37
C GLU A 523 36.49 -11.12 -23.58
N PRO A 524 36.94 -10.62 -24.75
CA PRO A 524 36.14 -10.61 -25.97
C PRO A 524 35.62 -12.02 -26.27
N GLY A 525 34.46 -12.36 -25.70
CA GLY A 525 34.05 -13.73 -25.48
C GLY A 525 33.85 -14.41 -26.82
N ASP A 526 34.49 -15.56 -27.00
CA ASP A 526 34.28 -16.55 -28.06
C ASP A 526 34.04 -15.97 -29.47
N CYS A 527 34.56 -14.76 -29.75
CA CYS A 527 34.36 -14.05 -31.01
C CYS A 527 34.98 -14.86 -32.15
N ASP A 528 36.00 -15.66 -31.84
CA ASP A 528 36.63 -16.60 -32.75
C ASP A 528 35.73 -17.80 -33.08
N ALA A 529 35.06 -18.43 -32.10
CA ALA A 529 34.13 -19.52 -32.36
C ALA A 529 32.88 -19.02 -33.08
N SER A 530 32.35 -17.87 -32.69
CA SER A 530 31.23 -17.20 -33.36
C SER A 530 31.57 -16.84 -34.81
N PHE A 531 32.74 -16.23 -35.04
CA PHE A 531 33.23 -15.93 -36.39
C PHE A 531 33.45 -17.21 -37.20
N ALA A 532 34.01 -18.27 -36.61
CA ALA A 532 34.25 -19.53 -37.30
C ALA A 532 32.93 -20.22 -37.68
N ALA A 533 31.93 -20.21 -36.81
CA ALA A 533 30.60 -20.72 -37.11
C ALA A 533 29.94 -19.93 -38.24
N MET A 534 29.93 -18.60 -38.15
CA MET A 534 29.39 -17.73 -39.22
C MET A 534 30.13 -17.94 -40.55
N ALA A 535 31.47 -18.01 -40.52
CA ALA A 535 32.25 -18.22 -41.73
C ALA A 535 32.01 -19.60 -42.36
N ARG A 536 31.81 -20.66 -41.56
CA ARG A 536 31.48 -22.00 -42.08
C ARG A 536 30.12 -22.02 -42.76
N HIS A 537 29.12 -21.43 -42.11
CA HIS A 537 27.78 -21.29 -42.67
C HIS A 537 27.79 -20.49 -43.98
N GLU A 538 28.34 -19.26 -43.96
CA GLU A 538 28.33 -18.35 -45.12
C GLU A 538 29.18 -18.84 -46.30
N LEU A 539 30.23 -19.63 -46.05
CA LEU A 539 31.06 -20.24 -47.09
C LEU A 539 30.53 -21.61 -47.56
N GLY A 540 29.39 -22.08 -47.04
CA GLY A 540 28.79 -23.37 -47.42
C GLY A 540 29.64 -24.57 -47.04
N LEU A 541 30.44 -24.47 -45.97
CA LEU A 541 31.38 -25.51 -45.54
C LEU A 541 30.75 -26.51 -44.56
N GLU A 542 29.48 -26.36 -44.20
CA GLU A 542 28.78 -27.24 -43.26
C GLU A 542 28.39 -28.60 -43.87
N GLU A 543 28.25 -28.70 -45.21
CA GLU A 543 27.86 -29.94 -45.90
C GLU A 543 29.05 -30.84 -46.31
N ALA A 544 30.28 -30.31 -46.30
CA ALA A 544 31.48 -31.00 -46.82
C ALA A 544 32.06 -32.11 -45.91
N LEU A 545 31.48 -32.33 -44.73
CA LEU A 545 31.90 -33.39 -43.79
C LEU A 545 30.99 -34.63 -43.81
N SER A 546 30.00 -34.70 -44.71
CA SER A 546 29.01 -35.80 -44.75
C SER A 546 29.28 -36.90 -45.78
N TYR A 547 30.39 -36.84 -46.52
CA TYR A 547 30.65 -37.70 -47.69
C TYR A 547 31.95 -38.53 -47.64
N ASP A 548 32.49 -38.82 -46.45
CA ASP A 548 33.68 -39.68 -46.33
C ASP A 548 33.58 -40.71 -45.19
N ALA A 549 32.43 -41.37 -45.08
CA ALA A 549 32.27 -42.56 -44.27
C ALA A 549 31.35 -43.57 -45.00
N GLY A 550 31.97 -44.47 -45.77
CA GLY A 550 31.30 -45.62 -46.38
C GLY A 550 32.28 -46.49 -47.16
N ASP A 551 32.42 -47.75 -46.70
CA ASP A 551 33.20 -48.89 -47.20
C ASP A 551 34.74 -48.77 -47.03
N ASP A 552 35.45 -49.69 -46.38
CA ASP A 552 35.22 -51.12 -46.13
C ASP A 552 35.75 -51.58 -44.75
N ASP A 553 35.03 -52.57 -44.22
CA ASP A 553 35.28 -53.32 -43.00
C ASP A 553 36.46 -54.33 -43.08
N ASP A 554 36.90 -54.72 -41.88
CA ASP A 554 37.30 -56.07 -41.44
C ASP A 554 38.79 -56.46 -41.23
N GLU A 555 38.94 -57.13 -40.08
CA GLU A 555 39.97 -58.05 -39.58
C GLU A 555 41.09 -57.49 -38.66
N ASP A 556 40.72 -57.34 -37.39
CA ASP A 556 41.09 -58.21 -36.24
C ASP A 556 42.56 -58.52 -35.87
N ASP A 557 42.68 -58.72 -34.55
CA ASP A 557 43.73 -59.39 -33.76
C ASP A 557 44.94 -58.55 -33.32
N GLU A 558 45.42 -58.57 -32.08
CA GLU A 558 45.05 -59.23 -30.81
C GLU A 558 46.02 -58.63 -29.75
N ASP A 559 45.54 -58.52 -28.51
CA ASP A 559 46.24 -58.82 -27.24
C ASP A 559 47.54 -58.05 -26.84
N ASP A 560 47.83 -57.72 -25.59
CA ASP A 560 47.16 -57.88 -24.28
C ASP A 560 48.04 -57.12 -23.25
N ASP A 561 47.39 -56.66 -22.18
CA ASP A 561 47.82 -56.64 -20.77
C ASP A 561 49.19 -55.98 -20.39
N ASP A 562 49.35 -55.22 -19.31
CA ASP A 562 48.78 -55.43 -17.98
C ASP A 562 49.21 -54.32 -17.00
N GLU A 563 48.33 -54.12 -16.02
CA GLU A 563 48.49 -53.69 -14.62
C GLU A 563 49.60 -52.74 -14.09
N SER A 564 49.16 -51.69 -13.37
CA SER A 564 49.47 -51.55 -11.92
C SER A 564 48.67 -50.44 -11.19
N ILE A 565 47.59 -50.87 -10.54
CA ILE A 565 47.28 -50.75 -9.10
C ILE A 565 47.38 -49.38 -8.38
N LYS A 566 46.19 -48.88 -7.99
CA LYS A 566 45.71 -48.23 -6.73
C LYS A 566 46.71 -47.96 -5.58
N TYR A 567 46.60 -46.80 -4.92
CA TYR A 567 45.92 -46.63 -3.61
C TYR A 567 46.03 -45.19 -3.05
N ARG A 568 44.95 -44.76 -2.38
CA ARG A 568 44.84 -43.60 -1.46
C ARG A 568 45.62 -43.88 -0.16
N PRO A 569 45.90 -42.89 0.71
CA PRO A 569 45.02 -42.77 1.88
C PRO A 569 44.89 -41.37 2.53
N THR A 570 43.82 -41.27 3.33
CA THR A 570 43.53 -40.39 4.48
C THR A 570 43.52 -38.89 4.29
#